data_AF-A0A417WCT4-F1
#
_entry.id   AF-A0A417WCT4-F1
#
_cell.length_a   1.000
_cell.length_b   1.000
_cell.length_c   1.000
_cell.angle_alpha   90.00
_cell.angle_beta   90.00
_cell.angle_gamma   90.00
#
_symmetry.space_group_name_H-M   'P 1'
#
loop_
_entity.id
_entity.type
_entity.pdbx_description
1 polymer ?
#
loop_
_entity_poly.entity_id
_entity_poly.type
_entity_poly.pdbx_seq_one_letter_code
_entity_poly.pdbx_strand_id
1 'polypeptide(L)'
;MKETTNLKLKKPEKNEYINIDDINNNMDVIDEEVAKKASASGGDISDTVITSAEEPTAEYPVPAAGDSTKVFLGKTRKFFSDIKNWMTGVCMLGQIVNNCVTDNAKLPLSAAQGKQLMDLYNVLNTNQNRTAIIKAGYAQFSNIKWAASASYTCVVSDQNIKKSDILLTGIRIVGSTAENYGLRFWVDDGYISCNCTSLIAGNNTTVGFWYLLIRSAISE
;
A
#
# COMPACT_ATOMS: atom_id res chain seq x y z
N MET A 1 -40.11 73.80 -22.27
CA MET A 1 -40.16 72.46 -21.64
C MET A 1 -39.42 71.42 -22.49
N LYS A 2 -38.43 70.73 -21.92
CA LYS A 2 -37.65 69.68 -22.61
C LYS A 2 -38.17 68.29 -22.22
N GLU A 3 -37.73 67.26 -22.92
CA GLU A 3 -38.07 65.86 -22.58
C GLU A 3 -36.84 65.03 -22.18
N THR A 4 -37.08 63.92 -21.48
CA THR A 4 -36.07 62.86 -21.25
C THR A 4 -35.92 61.98 -22.49
N THR A 5 -34.79 61.30 -22.62
CA THR A 5 -34.44 60.57 -23.86
C THR A 5 -35.32 59.35 -24.11
N ASN A 6 -35.52 58.53 -23.07
CA ASN A 6 -36.09 57.18 -23.19
C ASN A 6 -37.61 57.16 -23.00
N LEU A 7 -38.10 57.79 -21.93
CA LEU A 7 -39.53 57.78 -21.56
C LEU A 7 -40.26 59.09 -21.92
N LYS A 8 -39.57 60.01 -22.61
CA LYS A 8 -40.11 61.31 -23.05
C LYS A 8 -40.77 62.16 -21.94
N LEU A 9 -40.42 61.90 -20.69
CA LEU A 9 -40.92 62.64 -19.53
C LEU A 9 -40.59 64.13 -19.63
N LYS A 10 -41.57 64.97 -19.33
CA LYS A 10 -41.47 66.43 -19.36
C LYS A 10 -40.56 66.95 -18.25
N LYS A 11 -39.56 67.77 -18.58
CA LYS A 11 -38.67 68.41 -17.59
C LYS A 11 -38.74 69.95 -17.69
N PRO A 12 -38.83 70.64 -16.54
CA PRO A 12 -38.86 72.10 -16.49
C PRO A 12 -37.51 72.68 -16.91
N GLU A 13 -37.54 73.88 -17.50
CA GLU A 13 -36.34 74.64 -17.86
C GLU A 13 -35.91 75.59 -16.73
N LYS A 14 -34.65 76.05 -16.74
CA LYS A 14 -33.96 76.70 -15.60
C LYS A 14 -34.72 77.91 -14.98
N ASN A 15 -35.68 78.49 -15.71
CA ASN A 15 -36.47 79.66 -15.31
C ASN A 15 -37.99 79.49 -15.55
N GLU A 16 -38.52 78.27 -15.70
CA GLU A 16 -39.96 78.00 -15.87
C GLU A 16 -40.58 77.51 -14.54
N TYR A 17 -41.80 77.94 -14.24
CA TYR A 17 -42.57 77.38 -13.13
C TYR A 17 -42.90 75.91 -13.41
N ILE A 18 -42.74 75.07 -12.38
CA ILE A 18 -43.03 73.64 -12.50
C ILE A 18 -44.54 73.43 -12.45
N ASN A 19 -45.09 72.86 -13.51
CA ASN A 19 -46.49 72.46 -13.55
C ASN A 19 -46.69 71.11 -12.85
N ILE A 20 -47.56 71.07 -11.84
CA ILE A 20 -47.88 69.87 -11.07
C ILE A 20 -48.53 68.80 -11.96
N ASP A 21 -49.35 69.21 -12.93
CA ASP A 21 -50.01 68.28 -13.84
C ASP A 21 -49.01 67.53 -14.71
N ASP A 22 -47.92 68.19 -15.11
CA ASP A 22 -46.86 67.54 -15.88
C ASP A 22 -46.05 66.54 -15.04
N ILE A 23 -45.93 66.78 -13.72
CA ILE A 23 -45.33 65.80 -12.78
C ILE A 23 -46.23 64.59 -12.62
N ASN A 24 -47.52 64.78 -12.40
CA ASN A 24 -48.47 63.67 -12.22
C ASN A 24 -48.49 62.78 -13.47
N ASN A 25 -48.58 63.38 -14.66
CA ASN A 25 -48.52 62.65 -15.93
C ASN A 25 -47.20 61.89 -16.11
N ASN A 26 -46.05 62.49 -15.73
CA ASN A 26 -44.78 61.79 -15.78
C ASN A 26 -44.73 60.60 -14.79
N MET A 27 -45.34 60.74 -13.62
CA MET A 27 -45.39 59.67 -12.61
C MET A 27 -46.23 58.50 -13.11
N ASP A 28 -47.38 58.77 -13.73
CA ASP A 28 -48.23 57.73 -14.34
C ASP A 28 -47.48 56.99 -15.47
N VAL A 29 -46.77 57.72 -16.32
CA VAL A 29 -45.93 57.12 -17.39
C VAL A 29 -44.79 56.28 -16.80
N ILE A 30 -44.16 56.72 -15.70
CA ILE A 30 -43.13 55.94 -15.01
C ILE A 30 -43.73 54.66 -14.43
N ASP A 31 -44.85 54.76 -13.72
CA ASP A 31 -45.50 53.63 -13.08
C ASP A 31 -45.92 52.58 -14.12
N GLU A 32 -46.54 53.01 -15.22
CA GLU A 32 -46.96 52.13 -16.30
C GLU A 32 -45.77 51.44 -16.98
N GLU A 33 -44.70 52.17 -17.28
CA GLU A 33 -43.52 51.61 -17.96
C GLU A 33 -42.65 50.74 -17.05
N VAL A 34 -42.61 51.03 -15.74
CA VAL A 34 -41.97 50.16 -14.73
C VAL A 34 -42.77 48.88 -14.53
N ALA A 35 -44.10 48.98 -14.44
CA ALA A 35 -44.99 47.82 -14.37
C ALA A 35 -44.87 46.96 -15.63
N LYS A 36 -44.81 47.57 -16.83
CA LYS A 36 -44.54 46.86 -18.09
C LYS A 36 -43.18 46.18 -18.09
N LYS A 37 -42.09 46.81 -17.64
CA LYS A 37 -40.78 46.13 -17.57
C LYS A 37 -40.76 44.97 -16.57
N ALA A 38 -41.49 45.09 -15.47
CA ALA A 38 -41.63 44.00 -14.50
C ALA A 38 -42.49 42.83 -15.05
N SER A 39 -43.50 43.13 -15.88
CA SER A 39 -44.51 42.16 -16.34
C SER A 39 -44.31 41.63 -17.77
N ALA A 40 -43.71 42.39 -18.68
CA ALA A 40 -43.66 42.11 -20.13
C ALA A 40 -42.83 40.87 -20.50
N SER A 41 -42.13 40.27 -19.54
CA SER A 41 -41.51 38.96 -19.75
C SER A 41 -41.43 38.15 -18.45
N GLY A 42 -42.35 38.36 -17.50
CA GLY A 42 -42.33 37.62 -16.22
C GLY A 42 -41.02 37.75 -15.41
N GLY A 43 -40.27 38.85 -15.60
CA GLY A 43 -38.92 38.99 -15.04
C GLY A 43 -37.82 38.30 -15.86
N ASP A 44 -37.97 38.16 -17.17
CA ASP A 44 -36.96 37.59 -18.06
C ASP A 44 -35.66 38.41 -18.03
N ILE A 45 -34.61 37.77 -17.55
CA ILE A 45 -33.25 38.30 -17.50
C ILE A 45 -32.33 37.61 -18.51
N SER A 46 -32.88 36.93 -19.53
CA SER A 46 -32.09 36.14 -20.49
C SER A 46 -30.95 36.91 -21.16
N ASP A 47 -31.12 38.21 -21.39
CA ASP A 47 -30.09 39.10 -21.97
C ASP A 47 -29.25 39.85 -20.92
N THR A 48 -29.45 39.59 -19.63
CA THR A 48 -28.68 40.24 -18.56
C THR A 48 -27.33 39.55 -18.39
N VAL A 49 -26.26 40.23 -18.80
CA VAL A 49 -24.88 39.76 -18.60
C VAL A 49 -24.51 39.92 -17.12
N ILE A 50 -24.44 38.80 -16.39
CA ILE A 50 -23.99 38.77 -15.00
C ILE A 50 -22.46 38.83 -14.98
N THR A 51 -21.90 39.90 -14.42
CA THR A 51 -20.44 40.11 -14.31
C THR A 51 -19.79 39.26 -13.22
N SER A 52 -20.56 38.80 -12.22
CA SER A 52 -20.08 37.88 -11.18
C SER A 52 -21.22 37.06 -10.60
N ALA A 53 -21.01 35.75 -10.49
CA ALA A 53 -21.85 34.84 -9.72
C ALA A 53 -21.30 34.73 -8.29
N GLU A 54 -22.17 34.48 -7.31
CA GLU A 54 -21.76 34.33 -5.92
C GLU A 54 -21.26 32.90 -5.68
N GLU A 55 -19.99 32.73 -5.31
CA GLU A 55 -19.36 31.42 -5.13
C GLU A 55 -19.84 30.79 -3.81
N PRO A 56 -20.68 29.73 -3.85
CA PRO A 56 -21.17 29.08 -2.64
C PRO A 56 -20.05 28.27 -1.98
N THR A 57 -20.00 28.27 -0.66
CA THR A 57 -19.02 27.52 0.14
C THR A 57 -19.41 26.05 0.34
N ALA A 58 -20.67 25.69 0.08
CA ALA A 58 -21.19 24.33 0.25
C ALA A 58 -20.76 23.41 -0.91
N GLU A 59 -20.48 22.15 -0.58
CA GLU A 59 -20.19 21.08 -1.52
C GLU A 59 -21.51 20.52 -2.07
N TYR A 60 -21.62 20.34 -3.40
CA TYR A 60 -22.87 19.96 -4.10
C TYR A 60 -24.09 20.83 -3.74
N PRO A 61 -24.03 22.15 -3.95
CA PRO A 61 -25.11 23.03 -3.56
C PRO A 61 -26.35 22.84 -4.46
N VAL A 62 -27.50 22.59 -3.84
CA VAL A 62 -28.79 22.44 -4.54
C VAL A 62 -29.50 23.81 -4.58
N PRO A 63 -29.93 24.30 -5.76
CA PRO A 63 -30.71 25.51 -5.85
C PRO A 63 -32.14 25.33 -5.27
N ALA A 64 -32.64 26.34 -4.55
CA ALA A 64 -33.97 26.30 -3.92
C ALA A 64 -34.88 27.44 -4.44
N ALA A 65 -36.19 27.25 -4.34
CA ALA A 65 -37.16 28.27 -4.74
C ALA A 65 -37.03 29.52 -3.85
N GLY A 66 -36.84 30.69 -4.48
CA GLY A 66 -36.57 31.96 -3.80
C GLY A 66 -35.10 32.40 -3.81
N ASP A 67 -34.18 31.59 -4.34
CA ASP A 67 -32.79 32.02 -4.56
C ASP A 67 -32.72 33.11 -5.63
N SER A 68 -31.89 34.14 -5.39
CA SER A 68 -31.59 35.11 -6.43
C SER A 68 -30.87 34.44 -7.60
N THR A 69 -31.04 34.96 -8.81
CA THR A 69 -30.40 34.43 -10.03
C THR A 69 -28.88 34.39 -9.95
N LYS A 70 -28.27 35.28 -9.15
CA LYS A 70 -26.84 35.29 -8.84
C LYS A 70 -26.39 34.07 -8.01
N VAL A 71 -27.21 33.67 -7.02
CA VAL A 71 -26.95 32.52 -6.15
C VAL A 71 -27.22 31.22 -6.90
N PHE A 72 -28.31 31.16 -7.67
CA PHE A 72 -28.67 29.99 -8.49
C PHE A 72 -27.53 29.59 -9.46
N LEU A 73 -26.97 30.57 -10.18
CA LEU A 73 -25.88 30.33 -11.12
C LEU A 73 -24.57 29.97 -10.43
N GLY A 74 -24.29 30.58 -9.27
CA GLY A 74 -23.14 30.24 -8.44
C GLY A 74 -23.19 28.78 -7.96
N LYS A 75 -24.35 28.35 -7.43
CA LYS A 75 -24.59 26.95 -7.01
C LYS A 75 -24.45 25.97 -8.16
N THR A 76 -25.03 26.29 -9.31
CA THR A 76 -24.97 25.43 -10.51
C THR A 76 -23.54 25.28 -11.01
N ARG A 77 -22.77 26.36 -11.09
CA ARG A 77 -21.35 26.33 -11.50
C ARG A 77 -20.52 25.45 -10.55
N LYS A 78 -20.74 25.60 -9.25
CA LYS A 78 -20.05 24.83 -8.21
C LYS A 78 -20.38 23.33 -8.30
N PHE A 79 -21.65 22.98 -8.50
CA PHE A 79 -22.11 21.61 -8.69
C PHE A 79 -21.42 20.91 -9.88
N PHE A 80 -21.33 21.56 -11.04
CA PHE A 80 -20.60 21.00 -12.20
C PHE A 80 -19.10 20.86 -11.94
N SER A 81 -18.50 21.78 -11.19
CA SER A 81 -17.10 21.68 -10.77
C SER A 81 -16.87 20.49 -9.84
N ASP A 82 -17.76 20.25 -8.88
CA ASP A 82 -17.65 19.15 -7.92
C ASP A 82 -17.81 17.79 -8.63
N ILE A 83 -18.74 17.68 -9.59
CA ILE A 83 -18.88 16.49 -10.46
C ILE A 83 -17.61 16.23 -11.28
N LYS A 84 -17.00 17.27 -11.86
CA LYS A 84 -15.76 17.12 -12.64
C LYS A 84 -14.61 16.61 -11.77
N ASN A 85 -14.49 17.14 -10.56
CA ASN A 85 -13.49 16.69 -9.58
C ASN A 85 -13.74 15.22 -9.17
N TRP A 86 -15.01 14.85 -8.95
CA TRP A 86 -15.39 13.48 -8.64
C TRP A 86 -15.09 12.49 -9.77
N MET A 87 -15.41 12.83 -11.03
CA MET A 87 -15.10 11.98 -12.19
C MET A 87 -13.59 11.74 -12.35
N THR A 88 -12.76 12.74 -12.03
CA THR A 88 -11.29 12.56 -12.04
C THR A 88 -10.86 11.57 -10.96
N GLY A 89 -11.44 11.64 -9.76
CA GLY A 89 -11.17 10.69 -8.67
C GLY A 89 -11.59 9.25 -8.97
N VAL A 90 -12.77 9.04 -9.58
CA VAL A 90 -13.24 7.70 -9.97
C VAL A 90 -12.44 7.14 -11.14
N CYS A 91 -12.04 7.97 -12.11
CA CYS A 91 -11.15 7.55 -13.19
C CYS A 91 -9.77 7.13 -12.68
N MET A 92 -9.24 7.76 -11.62
CA MET A 92 -8.01 7.32 -10.96
C MET A 92 -8.16 5.97 -10.24
N LEU A 93 -9.35 5.62 -9.74
CA LEU A 93 -9.65 4.27 -9.25
C LEU A 93 -9.77 3.26 -10.40
N GLY A 94 -10.29 3.68 -11.57
CA GLY A 94 -10.26 2.87 -12.80
C GLY A 94 -8.86 2.70 -13.40
N GLN A 95 -7.94 3.61 -13.08
CA GLN A 95 -6.50 3.49 -13.34
C GLN A 95 -5.78 2.58 -12.34
N ILE A 96 -6.47 1.97 -11.35
CA ILE A 96 -5.95 0.78 -10.66
C ILE A 96 -5.89 -0.33 -11.71
N VAL A 97 -4.76 -0.37 -12.42
CA VAL A 97 -4.54 -1.26 -13.54
C VAL A 97 -4.47 -2.68 -13.01
N ASN A 98 -5.40 -3.54 -13.44
CA ASN A 98 -5.23 -4.99 -13.42
C ASN A 98 -4.25 -5.39 -14.55
N ASN A 99 -3.06 -4.80 -14.58
CA ASN A 99 -2.12 -5.06 -15.65
C ASN A 99 -0.83 -5.63 -15.09
N CYS A 100 -0.78 -6.96 -14.98
CA CYS A 100 0.47 -7.69 -14.78
C CYS A 100 1.45 -7.56 -15.97
N VAL A 101 1.16 -6.72 -16.98
CA VAL A 101 1.88 -6.63 -18.26
C VAL A 101 2.52 -5.25 -18.47
N THR A 102 2.42 -4.32 -17.51
CA THR A 102 3.09 -3.00 -17.59
C THR A 102 4.19 -2.86 -16.54
N ASP A 103 5.32 -2.31 -16.94
CA ASP A 103 6.51 -1.99 -16.12
C ASP A 103 6.59 -0.50 -15.75
N ASN A 104 5.54 0.27 -16.05
CA ASN A 104 5.52 1.71 -15.82
C ASN A 104 5.34 2.04 -14.33
N ALA A 105 6.43 2.51 -13.70
CA ALA A 105 6.49 2.87 -12.27
C ALA A 105 5.54 4.00 -11.83
N LYS A 106 4.86 4.69 -12.76
CA LYS A 106 3.91 5.77 -12.45
C LYS A 106 2.47 5.28 -12.22
N LEU A 107 2.20 3.98 -12.41
CA LEU A 107 0.87 3.40 -12.27
C LEU A 107 0.73 2.68 -10.91
N PRO A 108 -0.37 2.90 -10.16
CA PRO A 108 -0.60 2.22 -8.89
C PRO A 108 -0.98 0.74 -9.09
N LEU A 109 -0.35 -0.15 -8.32
CA LEU A 109 -0.65 -1.59 -8.31
C LEU A 109 -2.02 -1.85 -7.65
N SER A 110 -2.80 -2.78 -8.19
CA SER A 110 -4.04 -3.20 -7.53
C SER A 110 -3.77 -3.86 -6.18
N ALA A 111 -4.62 -3.57 -5.19
CA ALA A 111 -4.49 -4.16 -3.85
C ALA A 111 -4.51 -5.71 -3.88
N ALA A 112 -5.25 -6.30 -4.82
CA ALA A 112 -5.30 -7.75 -5.01
C ALA A 112 -3.96 -8.34 -5.48
N GLN A 113 -3.30 -7.70 -6.46
CA GLN A 113 -1.97 -8.12 -6.94
C GLN A 113 -0.90 -7.91 -5.87
N GLY A 114 -0.96 -6.80 -5.12
CA GLY A 114 -0.04 -6.55 -3.99
C GLY A 114 -0.13 -7.65 -2.92
N LYS A 115 -1.35 -8.12 -2.60
CA LYS A 115 -1.55 -9.24 -1.68
C LYS A 115 -0.96 -10.54 -2.21
N GLN A 116 -1.22 -10.89 -3.46
CA GLN A 116 -0.66 -12.12 -4.07
C GLN A 116 0.87 -12.10 -4.08
N LEU A 117 1.48 -10.96 -4.40
CA LEU A 117 2.94 -10.80 -4.38
C LEU A 117 3.50 -10.99 -2.96
N MET A 118 2.86 -10.38 -1.95
CA MET A 118 3.28 -10.53 -0.56
C MET A 118 3.13 -11.99 -0.07
N ASP A 119 2.03 -12.66 -0.44
CA ASP A 119 1.80 -14.07 -0.11
C ASP A 119 2.89 -14.96 -0.74
N LEU A 120 3.23 -14.74 -2.02
CA LEU A 120 4.33 -15.45 -2.70
C LEU A 120 5.69 -15.16 -2.06
N TYR A 121 5.96 -13.91 -1.70
CA TYR A 121 7.20 -13.50 -1.04
C TYR A 121 7.38 -14.20 0.32
N ASN A 122 6.32 -14.26 1.12
CA ASN A 122 6.32 -14.97 2.40
C ASN A 122 6.58 -16.46 2.21
N VAL A 123 5.89 -17.11 1.25
CA VAL A 123 6.10 -18.52 0.92
C VAL A 123 7.54 -18.80 0.47
N LEU A 124 8.12 -17.93 -0.36
CA LEU A 124 9.51 -18.07 -0.82
C LEU A 124 10.50 -18.01 0.36
N ASN A 125 10.34 -17.04 1.25
CA ASN A 125 11.20 -16.90 2.43
C ASN A 125 11.08 -18.09 3.39
N THR A 126 9.88 -18.63 3.57
CA THR A 126 9.69 -19.87 4.34
C THR A 126 10.36 -21.06 3.65
N ASN A 127 10.28 -21.16 2.32
CA ASN A 127 10.86 -22.28 1.58
C ASN A 127 12.39 -22.27 1.52
N GLN A 128 13.04 -21.10 1.42
CA GLN A 128 14.51 -21.00 1.41
C GLN A 128 15.15 -21.45 2.74
N ASN A 129 14.40 -21.42 3.84
CA ASN A 129 14.86 -21.82 5.17
C ASN A 129 14.61 -23.30 5.51
N ARG A 130 14.19 -24.14 4.55
CA ARG A 130 13.72 -25.52 4.83
C ARG A 130 14.81 -26.49 5.28
N THR A 131 16.07 -26.24 4.96
CA THR A 131 17.20 -27.08 5.36
C THR A 131 18.45 -26.23 5.54
N ALA A 132 19.03 -26.21 6.74
CA ALA A 132 20.23 -25.45 7.05
C ALA A 132 21.38 -26.37 7.49
N ILE A 133 22.60 -26.04 7.05
CA ILE A 133 23.81 -26.61 7.61
C ILE A 133 24.02 -25.96 8.98
N ILE A 134 23.92 -26.76 10.04
CA ILE A 134 24.09 -26.30 11.42
C ILE A 134 25.57 -26.27 11.79
N LYS A 135 26.32 -27.30 11.38
CA LYS A 135 27.73 -27.41 11.71
C LYS A 135 28.46 -28.30 10.71
N ALA A 136 29.72 -27.98 10.45
CA ALA A 136 30.64 -28.85 9.74
C ALA A 136 31.99 -28.84 10.45
N GLY A 137 32.68 -29.97 10.49
CA GLY A 137 34.00 -30.02 11.09
C GLY A 137 34.64 -31.40 11.07
N TYR A 138 35.82 -31.46 11.66
CA TYR A 138 36.57 -32.68 11.90
C TYR A 138 36.82 -32.82 13.39
N ALA A 139 36.53 -33.99 13.93
CA ALA A 139 36.85 -34.35 15.30
C ALA A 139 37.82 -35.53 15.31
N GLN A 140 38.80 -35.53 16.21
CA GLN A 140 39.78 -36.61 16.32
C GLN A 140 40.19 -36.92 17.75
N PHE A 141 40.60 -38.16 17.97
CA PHE A 141 41.19 -38.66 19.21
C PHE A 141 42.49 -39.34 18.85
N SER A 142 43.58 -38.82 19.39
CA SER A 142 44.92 -39.35 19.20
C SER A 142 45.35 -40.14 20.43
N ASN A 143 46.25 -41.12 20.22
CA ASN A 143 46.86 -41.90 21.30
C ASN A 143 45.87 -42.74 22.13
N ILE A 144 44.81 -43.27 21.51
CA ILE A 144 43.93 -44.20 22.20
C ILE A 144 44.62 -45.58 22.26
N LYS A 145 44.80 -46.08 23.48
CA LYS A 145 45.16 -47.49 23.75
C LYS A 145 43.89 -48.29 23.93
N TRP A 146 43.59 -49.18 23.00
CA TRP A 146 42.37 -49.99 23.03
C TRP A 146 42.55 -51.19 23.96
N ALA A 147 41.57 -51.43 24.84
CA ALA A 147 41.39 -52.72 25.49
C ALA A 147 40.31 -53.51 24.74
N ALA A 148 40.37 -54.84 24.75
CA ALA A 148 39.34 -55.67 24.13
C ALA A 148 37.96 -55.30 24.70
N SER A 149 36.96 -55.12 23.83
CA SER A 149 35.60 -54.68 24.19
C SER A 149 35.48 -53.28 24.82
N ALA A 150 36.55 -52.46 24.80
CA ALA A 150 36.47 -51.09 25.25
C ALA A 150 35.74 -50.20 24.23
N SER A 151 34.94 -49.29 24.77
CA SER A 151 34.22 -48.26 24.02
C SER A 151 34.85 -46.90 24.30
N TYR A 152 35.24 -46.18 23.25
CA TYR A 152 35.68 -44.79 23.37
C TYR A 152 34.67 -43.88 22.67
N THR A 153 34.20 -42.87 23.39
CA THR A 153 33.24 -41.89 22.88
C THR A 153 33.98 -40.62 22.46
N CYS A 154 33.99 -40.33 21.16
CA CYS A 154 34.23 -38.96 20.73
C CYS A 154 33.05 -38.10 21.11
N VAL A 155 33.27 -36.88 21.59
CA VAL A 155 32.19 -35.92 21.76
C VAL A 155 32.51 -34.61 21.05
N VAL A 156 31.63 -34.19 20.14
CA VAL A 156 31.55 -32.78 19.70
C VAL A 156 30.41 -32.14 20.49
N SER A 157 30.74 -31.26 21.44
CA SER A 157 29.75 -30.55 22.26
C SER A 157 29.40 -29.18 21.68
N ASP A 158 28.11 -28.87 21.58
CA ASP A 158 27.61 -27.55 21.16
C ASP A 158 26.14 -27.39 21.53
N GLN A 159 25.77 -26.29 22.18
CA GLN A 159 24.39 -26.04 22.65
C GLN A 159 23.36 -25.93 21.51
N ASN A 160 23.78 -25.73 20.26
CA ASN A 160 22.88 -25.59 19.12
C ASN A 160 22.50 -26.91 18.45
N ILE A 161 23.06 -28.05 18.88
CA ILE A 161 22.80 -29.38 18.32
C ILE A 161 21.54 -29.98 18.96
N LYS A 162 20.61 -30.45 18.13
CA LYS A 162 19.35 -31.09 18.56
C LYS A 162 19.35 -32.56 18.14
N LYS A 163 18.65 -33.41 18.88
CA LYS A 163 18.45 -34.83 18.54
C LYS A 163 17.76 -35.05 17.19
N SER A 164 16.95 -34.09 16.74
CA SER A 164 16.28 -34.13 15.42
C SER A 164 17.22 -33.82 14.25
N ASP A 165 18.47 -33.42 14.51
CA ASP A 165 19.42 -33.11 13.46
C ASP A 165 19.92 -34.36 12.74
N ILE A 166 20.07 -34.23 11.43
CA ILE A 166 20.60 -35.29 10.58
C ILE A 166 22.12 -35.18 10.59
N LEU A 167 22.78 -36.24 11.05
CA LEU A 167 24.24 -36.39 11.01
C LEU A 167 24.67 -37.12 9.75
N LEU A 168 25.46 -36.43 8.93
CA LEU A 168 26.24 -37.03 7.86
C LEU A 168 27.69 -37.10 8.31
N THR A 169 28.32 -38.27 8.26
CA THR A 169 29.67 -38.46 8.76
C THR A 169 30.51 -39.36 7.87
N GLY A 170 31.79 -39.00 7.75
CA GLY A 170 32.82 -39.80 7.08
C GLY A 170 33.94 -40.13 8.06
N ILE A 171 34.44 -41.35 8.02
CA ILE A 171 35.32 -41.91 9.06
C ILE A 171 36.76 -42.02 8.53
N ARG A 172 37.73 -41.71 9.38
CA ARG A 172 39.15 -41.96 9.15
C ARG A 172 39.78 -42.71 10.33
N ILE A 173 40.30 -43.91 10.07
CA ILE A 173 41.02 -44.73 11.05
C ILE A 173 42.46 -44.89 10.56
N VAL A 174 43.44 -44.62 11.42
CA VAL A 174 44.88 -44.73 11.09
C VAL A 174 45.63 -45.45 12.20
N GLY A 175 46.53 -46.36 11.83
CA GLY A 175 47.39 -47.07 12.78
C GLY A 175 46.68 -48.22 13.50
N SER A 176 45.69 -48.84 12.85
CA SER A 176 45.00 -50.02 13.37
C SER A 176 45.35 -51.26 12.54
N THR A 177 45.52 -52.39 13.23
CA THR A 177 45.71 -53.73 12.65
C THR A 177 44.45 -54.59 12.80
N ALA A 178 43.33 -54.00 13.28
CA ALA A 178 42.09 -54.74 13.48
C ALA A 178 41.42 -55.11 12.15
N GLU A 179 40.90 -56.33 12.08
CA GLU A 179 40.20 -56.87 10.91
C GLU A 179 38.71 -56.49 10.87
N ASN A 180 38.13 -56.15 12.03
CA ASN A 180 36.73 -55.79 12.17
C ASN A 180 36.61 -54.49 12.96
N TYR A 181 35.74 -53.57 12.51
CA TYR A 181 35.44 -52.31 13.20
C TYR A 181 33.93 -52.18 13.40
N GLY A 182 33.49 -52.13 14.65
CA GLY A 182 32.14 -51.69 15.00
C GLY A 182 32.17 -50.19 15.24
N LEU A 183 31.39 -49.41 14.49
CA LEU A 183 31.32 -47.95 14.61
C LEU A 183 29.86 -47.52 14.69
N ARG A 184 29.53 -46.70 15.68
CA ARG A 184 28.20 -46.11 15.83
C ARG A 184 28.35 -44.61 16.01
N PHE A 185 27.57 -43.84 15.25
CA PHE A 185 27.46 -42.39 15.39
C PHE A 185 26.05 -42.05 15.76
N TRP A 186 25.87 -41.10 16.67
CA TRP A 186 24.55 -40.59 17.02
C TRP A 186 24.64 -39.13 17.47
N VAL A 187 23.48 -38.49 17.39
CA VAL A 187 23.28 -37.12 17.87
C VAL A 187 22.38 -37.19 19.08
N ASP A 188 22.84 -36.62 20.18
CA ASP A 188 22.03 -36.29 21.34
C ASP A 188 21.99 -34.77 21.50
N ASP A 189 21.02 -34.25 22.23
CA ASP A 189 20.89 -32.81 22.46
C ASP A 189 22.20 -32.25 23.05
N GLY A 190 22.89 -31.45 22.24
CA GLY A 190 24.17 -30.86 22.58
C GLY A 190 25.42 -31.63 22.17
N TYR A 191 25.31 -32.86 21.65
CA TYR A 191 26.45 -33.76 21.49
C TYR A 191 26.39 -34.62 20.22
N ILE A 192 27.48 -34.67 19.46
CA ILE A 192 27.71 -35.75 18.47
C ILE A 192 28.67 -36.75 19.09
N SER A 193 28.22 -38.01 19.17
CA SER A 193 28.99 -39.09 19.75
C SER A 193 29.39 -40.13 18.72
N CYS A 194 30.64 -40.59 18.77
CA CYS A 194 31.06 -41.80 18.04
C CYS A 194 31.58 -42.86 19.00
N ASN A 195 31.11 -44.10 18.85
CA ASN A 195 31.60 -45.26 19.57
C ASN A 195 32.34 -46.18 18.62
N CYS A 196 33.50 -46.68 19.06
CA CYS A 196 34.20 -47.76 18.38
C CYS A 196 34.37 -48.95 19.33
N THR A 197 34.01 -50.16 18.87
CA THR A 197 33.87 -51.36 19.73
C THR A 197 34.75 -52.55 19.33
N SER A 198 35.60 -52.42 18.30
CA SER A 198 36.48 -53.52 17.89
C SER A 198 37.83 -52.99 17.43
N LEU A 199 38.79 -52.94 18.36
CA LEU A 199 40.21 -52.80 18.06
C LEU A 199 41.01 -53.83 18.86
N ILE A 200 41.98 -54.45 18.20
CA ILE A 200 42.95 -55.35 18.83
C ILE A 200 43.78 -54.53 19.83
N ALA A 201 43.90 -55.05 21.05
CA ALA A 201 44.55 -54.35 22.14
C ALA A 201 46.05 -54.11 21.86
N GLY A 202 46.54 -52.92 22.25
CA GLY A 202 47.98 -52.67 22.41
C GLY A 202 48.63 -51.62 21.49
N ASN A 203 47.96 -51.17 20.41
CA ASN A 203 48.50 -50.14 19.52
C ASN A 203 47.88 -48.75 19.78
N ASN A 204 48.70 -47.70 19.65
CA ASN A 204 48.21 -46.32 19.60
C ASN A 204 47.48 -46.11 18.28
N THR A 205 46.16 -46.02 18.30
CA THR A 205 45.36 -45.72 17.11
C THR A 205 44.76 -44.32 17.22
N THR A 206 44.65 -43.66 16.07
CA THR A 206 43.92 -42.40 15.95
C THR A 206 42.62 -42.65 15.21
N VAL A 207 41.52 -42.22 15.81
CA VAL A 207 40.19 -42.22 15.17
C VAL A 207 39.77 -40.79 14.99
N GLY A 208 39.42 -40.44 13.76
CA GLY A 208 38.82 -39.16 13.44
C GLY A 208 37.62 -39.32 12.53
N PHE A 209 36.75 -38.32 12.52
CA PHE A 209 35.64 -38.27 11.58
C PHE A 209 35.34 -36.84 11.17
N TRP A 210 34.93 -36.72 9.92
CA TRP A 210 34.28 -35.54 9.39
C TRP A 210 32.80 -35.64 9.72
N TYR A 211 32.20 -34.53 10.09
CA TYR A 211 30.76 -34.44 10.33
C TYR A 211 30.19 -33.21 9.64
N LEU A 212 28.99 -33.39 9.10
CA LEU A 212 28.10 -32.35 8.62
C LEU A 212 26.75 -32.57 9.29
N LEU A 213 26.29 -31.55 10.00
CA LEU A 213 25.02 -31.57 10.71
C LEU A 213 24.02 -30.70 9.96
N ILE A 214 22.87 -31.29 9.63
CA ILE A 214 21.82 -30.65 8.85
C ILE A 214 20.53 -30.67 9.65
N ARG A 215 19.83 -29.52 9.71
CA ARG A 215 18.50 -29.42 10.30
C ARG A 215 17.48 -29.10 9.22
N SER A 216 16.40 -29.88 9.18
CA SER A 216 15.22 -29.49 8.42
C SER A 216 14.31 -28.63 9.28
N ALA A 217 13.80 -27.53 8.73
CA ALA A 217 12.78 -26.70 9.39
C ALA A 217 11.37 -27.31 9.35
N ILE A 218 11.21 -28.54 8.83
CA ILE A 218 9.92 -29.23 8.70
C ILE A 218 9.55 -29.99 10.00
N SER A 219 10.47 -30.10 10.97
CA SER A 219 10.31 -30.95 12.15
C SER A 219 10.25 -30.20 13.50
N GLU A 220 9.46 -29.13 13.58
CA GLU A 220 8.95 -28.61 14.87
C GLU A 220 7.43 -28.44 14.79
#